data_AF-A0A8T5RM42-F1
#
_entry.id   AF-A0A8T5RM42-F1
#
_cell.length_a   1.000
_cell.length_b   1.000
_cell.length_c   1.000
_cell.angle_alpha   90.00
_cell.angle_beta   90.00
_cell.angle_gamma   90.00
#
_symmetry.space_group_name_H-M   'P 1'
#
loop_
_entity.id
_entity.type
_entity.pdbx_description
1 polymer ?
#
loop_
_entity_poly.entity_id
_entity_poly.type
_entity_poly.pdbx_seq_one_letter_code
_entity_poly.pdbx_strand_id
1 'polypeptide(L)'
;MDYSIIIMQDLELWFNKARLPIKVEQNSINNSNIASTNDIFQMSIETKGKKKGIEYFKLSKGHENNQVRVIDVDCKARQLILLVKEPERQYKVRRWDYIKRDYVEEMQKTPNNLRKLLCGFDEKHLFIAQLPDNQRVVNKIKDAHRILKPQIIAKNKKKNNRIKRQGEWFFIPITHKEQELINLYQKNVLKKVRIGNGGGNPHIANQLLRIKDNTFVKGKISHIEHKTLKMPGWFKVIKNLESTRSSGIKWID
;
A
#
# COMPACT_ATOMS: atom_id res chain seq x y z
N MET A 1 42.01 -5.23 -1.97
CA MET A 1 40.94 -5.06 -0.96
C MET A 1 40.53 -3.61 -1.02
N ASP A 2 39.37 -3.30 -1.59
CA ASP A 2 38.77 -1.96 -1.49
C ASP A 2 37.26 -2.15 -1.46
N TYR A 3 36.77 -2.54 -0.28
CA TYR A 3 35.35 -2.47 0.01
C TYR A 3 35.03 -1.00 0.30
N SER A 4 34.70 -0.31 -0.77
CA SER A 4 34.00 0.98 -0.80
C SER A 4 33.14 1.17 0.45
N ILE A 5 33.49 2.18 1.23
CA ILE A 5 32.68 2.78 2.29
C ILE A 5 31.29 3.02 1.69
N ILE A 6 30.33 2.14 1.99
CA ILE A 6 28.93 2.40 1.68
C ILE A 6 28.56 3.56 2.58
N ILE A 7 28.61 4.78 2.04
CA ILE A 7 28.10 5.97 2.71
C ILE A 7 26.66 5.65 3.09
N MET A 8 26.42 5.40 4.38
CA MET A 8 25.08 5.21 4.89
C MET A 8 24.30 6.47 4.57
N GLN A 9 23.31 6.34 3.71
CA GLN A 9 22.45 7.45 3.35
C GLN A 9 21.70 7.93 4.60
N ASP A 10 21.72 9.23 4.82
CA ASP A 10 20.86 9.89 5.81
C ASP A 10 19.42 9.86 5.31
N LEU A 11 18.62 8.92 5.83
CA LEU A 11 17.23 8.77 5.41
C LEU A 11 16.40 10.01 5.75
N GLU A 12 16.67 10.68 6.88
CA GLU A 12 15.91 11.85 7.28
C GLU A 12 16.09 12.99 6.28
N LEU A 13 17.31 13.22 5.82
CA LEU A 13 17.60 14.19 4.77
C LEU A 13 16.79 13.94 3.48
N TRP A 14 16.71 12.68 3.03
CA TRP A 14 16.01 12.35 1.78
C TRP A 14 14.49 12.39 1.90
N PHE A 15 13.93 11.98 3.05
CA PHE A 15 12.51 12.14 3.33
C PHE A 15 12.12 13.62 3.45
N ASN A 16 12.95 14.44 4.12
CA ASN A 16 12.77 15.88 4.17
C ASN A 16 12.83 16.53 2.77
N LYS A 17 13.75 16.08 1.91
CA LYS A 17 13.81 16.51 0.49
C LYS A 17 12.53 16.16 -0.27
N ALA A 18 11.89 15.03 0.03
CA ALA A 18 10.60 14.64 -0.52
C ALA A 18 9.40 15.35 0.15
N ARG A 19 9.63 16.18 1.18
CA ARG A 19 8.58 16.79 2.01
C ARG A 19 7.67 15.75 2.67
N LEU A 20 8.29 14.68 3.14
CA LEU A 20 7.67 13.58 3.84
C LEU A 20 8.21 13.55 5.29
N PRO A 21 7.36 13.77 6.30
CA PRO A 21 7.80 13.69 7.69
C PRO A 21 8.18 12.26 8.05
N ILE A 22 9.34 12.10 8.70
CA ILE A 22 9.87 10.80 9.14
C ILE A 22 10.44 10.91 10.55
N LYS A 23 10.45 9.78 11.25
CA LYS A 23 11.25 9.53 12.45
C LYS A 23 12.02 8.23 12.26
N VAL A 24 13.35 8.30 12.28
CA VAL A 24 14.20 7.10 12.25
C VAL A 24 14.51 6.66 13.68
N GLU A 25 14.17 5.43 14.02
CA GLU A 25 14.43 4.83 15.33
C GLU A 25 15.65 3.90 15.24
N GLN A 26 16.49 3.92 16.27
CA GLN A 26 17.61 2.97 16.41
C GLN A 26 17.11 1.57 16.81
N ASN A 27 16.03 1.52 17.59
CA ASN A 27 15.42 0.28 18.04
C ASN A 27 14.24 -0.09 17.13
N SER A 28 13.72 -1.30 17.32
CA SER A 28 12.48 -1.73 16.68
C SER A 28 11.33 -0.76 16.95
N ILE A 29 10.45 -0.62 15.98
CA ILE A 29 9.17 0.02 16.13
C ILE A 29 8.37 -0.86 17.10
N ASN A 30 8.11 -0.36 18.32
CA ASN A 30 7.26 -1.01 19.33
C ASN A 30 5.92 -1.43 18.71
N ASN A 31 5.89 -2.65 18.18
CA ASN A 31 4.71 -3.28 17.65
C ASN A 31 4.42 -4.42 18.63
N SER A 32 3.35 -4.29 19.41
CA SER A 32 2.97 -5.24 20.47
C SER A 32 2.80 -6.68 19.97
N ASN A 33 2.76 -6.86 18.64
CA ASN A 33 2.53 -8.12 17.96
C ASN A 33 3.80 -8.80 17.44
N ILE A 34 5.02 -8.27 17.65
CA ILE A 34 6.24 -8.90 17.14
C ILE A 34 7.32 -8.93 18.23
N ALA A 35 7.76 -10.13 18.60
CA ALA A 35 8.81 -10.33 19.61
C ALA A 35 10.18 -10.55 18.94
N SER A 36 11.21 -9.85 19.43
CA SER A 36 12.61 -9.84 18.94
C SER A 36 12.78 -9.33 17.50
N THR A 37 12.98 -8.02 17.35
CA THR A 37 12.87 -7.33 16.04
C THR A 37 13.89 -6.23 15.76
N ASN A 38 14.86 -6.00 16.64
CA ASN A 38 15.85 -4.93 16.41
C ASN A 38 16.72 -5.17 15.18
N ASP A 39 16.73 -6.39 14.63
CA ASP A 39 17.58 -6.77 13.50
C ASP A 39 16.88 -6.68 12.13
N ILE A 40 15.56 -6.55 12.10
CA ILE A 40 14.78 -6.56 10.85
C ILE A 40 14.36 -5.16 10.45
N PHE A 41 14.20 -4.92 9.15
CA PHE A 41 13.65 -3.64 8.68
C PHE A 41 12.18 -3.49 9.10
N GLN A 42 11.82 -2.32 9.63
CA GLN A 42 10.44 -2.00 9.99
C GLN A 42 10.07 -0.58 9.54
N MET A 43 8.84 -0.40 9.08
CA MET A 43 8.35 0.91 8.67
C MET A 43 6.84 0.96 8.79
N SER A 44 6.29 1.94 9.50
CA SER A 44 4.84 2.17 9.63
C SER A 44 4.52 3.66 9.41
N ILE A 45 3.24 3.96 9.23
CA ILE A 45 2.72 5.33 9.33
C ILE A 45 2.09 5.53 10.71
N GLU A 46 2.58 6.51 11.45
CA GLU A 46 2.08 6.85 12.78
C GLU A 46 1.42 8.23 12.78
N THR A 47 0.44 8.43 13.65
CA THR A 47 -0.25 9.73 13.81
C THR A 47 0.10 10.36 15.15
N LYS A 48 0.68 11.56 15.15
CA LYS A 48 0.93 12.33 16.38
C LYS A 48 -0.27 13.25 16.72
N GLY A 49 -0.91 13.01 17.86
CA GLY A 49 -2.02 13.85 18.38
C GLY A 49 -3.43 13.24 18.20
N LYS A 50 -4.48 13.91 18.73
CA LYS A 50 -5.88 13.42 18.66
C LYS A 50 -6.56 13.78 17.32
N LYS A 51 -7.41 12.88 16.79
CA LYS A 51 -8.41 12.95 15.67
C LYS A 51 -8.09 13.70 14.37
N LYS A 52 -6.98 14.44 14.27
CA LYS A 52 -6.41 15.11 13.09
C LYS A 52 -4.89 15.28 13.28
N GLY A 53 -4.23 14.25 13.81
CA GLY A 53 -2.81 14.31 14.08
C GLY A 53 -1.99 14.42 12.80
N ILE A 54 -0.74 14.88 12.94
CA ILE A 54 0.21 14.90 11.83
C ILE A 54 0.72 13.48 11.65
N GLU A 55 0.51 12.91 10.47
CA GLU A 55 1.09 11.63 10.08
C GLU A 55 2.57 11.77 9.79
N TYR A 56 3.34 10.75 10.17
CA TYR A 56 4.76 10.64 9.85
C TYR A 56 5.14 9.18 9.63
N PHE A 57 6.14 8.96 8.80
CA PHE A 57 6.76 7.65 8.67
C PHE A 57 7.59 7.36 9.92
N LYS A 58 7.40 6.21 10.55
CA LYS A 58 8.29 5.69 11.57
C LYS A 58 9.08 4.55 10.96
N LEU A 59 10.40 4.62 11.01
CA LEU A 59 11.28 3.65 10.34
C LEU A 59 12.37 3.16 11.29
N SER A 60 12.58 1.85 11.33
CA SER A 60 13.75 1.23 11.93
C SER A 60 14.52 0.49 10.85
N LYS A 61 15.82 0.80 10.70
CA LYS A 61 16.67 0.14 9.68
C LYS A 61 16.91 -1.33 10.01
N GLY A 62 16.81 -1.70 11.29
CA GLY A 62 17.23 -2.99 11.79
C GLY A 62 18.75 -3.11 11.87
N HIS A 63 19.25 -4.33 11.70
CA HIS A 63 20.68 -4.67 11.74
C HIS A 63 21.48 -3.89 10.67
N GLU A 64 22.75 -3.58 10.96
CA GLU A 64 23.69 -2.88 10.06
C GLU A 64 23.85 -3.50 8.66
N ASN A 65 23.60 -4.80 8.50
CA ASN A 65 23.69 -5.51 7.22
C ASN A 65 22.44 -5.29 6.33
N ASN A 66 21.44 -4.57 6.82
CA ASN A 66 20.27 -4.18 6.05
C ASN A 66 20.63 -2.97 5.18
N GLN A 67 20.45 -3.12 3.87
CA GLN A 67 20.60 -2.01 2.93
C GLN A 67 19.26 -1.31 2.77
N VAL A 68 19.12 -0.17 3.44
CA VAL A 68 17.94 0.70 3.37
C VAL A 68 18.35 2.03 2.78
N ARG A 69 17.86 2.35 1.58
CA ARG A 69 18.24 3.58 0.87
C ARG A 69 17.14 4.10 -0.05
N VAL A 70 17.02 5.42 -0.13
CA VAL A 70 16.20 6.14 -1.10
C VAL A 70 16.90 6.15 -2.46
N ILE A 71 16.19 5.68 -3.49
CA ILE A 71 16.71 5.57 -4.87
C ILE A 71 16.12 6.57 -5.87
N ASP A 72 15.00 7.21 -5.53
CA ASP A 72 14.40 8.28 -6.33
C ASP A 72 13.54 9.18 -5.43
N VAL A 73 13.45 10.47 -5.77
CA VAL A 73 12.62 11.46 -5.06
C VAL A 73 11.93 12.38 -6.05
N ASP A 74 10.66 12.64 -5.81
CA ASP A 74 9.87 13.69 -6.46
C ASP A 74 9.27 14.58 -5.37
N CYS A 75 9.90 15.74 -5.16
CA CYS A 75 9.45 16.70 -4.14
C CYS A 75 8.14 17.41 -4.53
N LYS A 76 7.79 17.46 -5.82
CA LYS A 76 6.53 18.08 -6.29
C LYS A 76 5.36 17.15 -6.02
N ALA A 77 5.54 15.86 -6.32
CA ALA A 77 4.56 14.82 -6.01
C ALA A 77 4.58 14.37 -4.54
N ARG A 78 5.57 14.85 -3.75
CA ARG A 78 5.83 14.43 -2.36
C ARG A 78 5.97 12.91 -2.24
N GLN A 79 6.88 12.35 -3.01
CA GLN A 79 7.06 10.91 -3.15
C GLN A 79 8.54 10.54 -3.19
N LEU A 80 8.85 9.33 -2.74
CA LEU A 80 10.16 8.70 -2.88
C LEU A 80 10.03 7.19 -3.09
N ILE A 81 11.09 6.58 -3.62
CA ILE A 81 11.23 5.12 -3.63
C ILE A 81 12.29 4.72 -2.62
N LEU A 82 11.89 3.90 -1.65
CA LEU A 82 12.77 3.27 -0.67
C LEU A 82 13.11 1.86 -1.12
N LEU A 83 14.40 1.56 -1.25
CA LEU A 83 14.93 0.23 -1.47
C LEU A 83 15.29 -0.39 -0.13
N VAL A 84 14.83 -1.62 0.08
CA VAL A 84 15.14 -2.43 1.26
C VAL A 84 15.69 -3.78 0.80
N LYS A 85 16.90 -4.12 1.24
CA LYS A 85 17.48 -5.45 1.08
C LYS A 85 18.03 -5.89 2.42
N GLU A 86 17.47 -6.95 2.97
CA GLU A 86 17.89 -7.54 4.24
C GLU A 86 18.10 -9.05 4.07
N PRO A 87 19.05 -9.65 4.81
CA PRO A 87 19.14 -11.10 4.94
C PRO A 87 17.85 -11.71 5.48
N GLU A 88 17.62 -12.99 5.17
CA GLU A 88 16.59 -13.77 5.85
C GLU A 88 16.91 -13.87 7.35
N ARG A 89 15.94 -13.48 8.18
CA ARG A 89 15.97 -13.57 9.63
C ARG A 89 14.66 -14.13 10.13
N GLN A 90 14.73 -14.96 11.15
CA GLN A 90 13.54 -15.47 11.81
C GLN A 90 13.05 -14.49 12.86
N TYR A 91 11.74 -14.32 12.98
CA TYR A 91 11.10 -13.50 14.01
C TYR A 91 9.75 -14.09 14.40
N LYS A 92 9.26 -13.72 15.58
CA LYS A 92 7.98 -14.21 16.12
C LYS A 92 6.89 -13.17 15.92
N VAL A 93 5.76 -13.57 15.33
CA VAL A 93 4.56 -12.74 15.22
C VAL A 93 3.48 -13.30 16.12
N ARG A 94 2.90 -12.45 16.96
CA ARG A 94 1.66 -12.73 17.68
C ARG A 94 0.48 -12.41 16.77
N ARG A 95 -0.38 -13.40 16.58
CA ARG A 95 -1.59 -13.27 15.76
C ARG A 95 -2.78 -13.80 16.55
N TRP A 96 -3.90 -13.09 16.46
CA TRP A 96 -5.17 -13.60 16.95
C TRP A 96 -5.62 -14.80 16.11
N ASP A 97 -5.78 -15.94 16.76
CA ASP A 97 -6.39 -17.14 16.20
C ASP A 97 -7.89 -17.15 16.54
N TYR A 98 -8.74 -17.00 15.52
CA TYR A 98 -10.20 -16.95 15.71
C TYR A 98 -10.81 -18.27 16.17
N ILE A 99 -10.15 -19.40 15.89
CA ILE A 99 -10.63 -20.73 16.29
C ILE A 99 -10.29 -20.95 17.76
N LYS A 100 -9.04 -20.64 18.15
CA LYS A 100 -8.58 -20.78 19.54
C LYS A 100 -9.04 -19.66 20.46
N ARG A 101 -9.51 -18.53 19.89
CA ARG A 101 -9.85 -17.29 20.60
C ARG A 101 -8.70 -16.80 21.49
N ASP A 102 -7.48 -16.98 21.02
CA ASP A 102 -6.26 -16.63 21.74
C ASP A 102 -5.18 -16.13 20.77
N TYR A 103 -4.15 -15.47 21.30
CA TYR A 103 -2.97 -15.09 20.54
C TYR A 103 -2.03 -16.29 20.40
N VAL A 104 -1.70 -16.64 19.16
CA VAL A 104 -0.67 -17.63 18.85
C VAL A 104 0.61 -16.93 18.39
N GLU A 105 1.75 -17.44 18.83
CA GLU A 105 3.06 -17.05 18.29
C GLU A 105 3.36 -17.90 17.07
N GLU A 106 3.57 -17.24 15.93
CA GLU A 106 3.93 -17.85 14.66
C GLU A 106 5.35 -17.42 14.29
N MET A 107 6.22 -18.39 14.01
CA MET A 107 7.55 -18.12 13.47
C MET A 107 7.44 -17.71 12.00
N GLN A 108 8.00 -16.56 11.67
CA GLN A 108 8.07 -16.04 10.32
C GLN A 108 9.52 -15.70 9.94
N LYS A 109 9.74 -15.47 8.66
CA LYS A 109 11.04 -15.16 8.08
C LYS A 109 10.98 -13.87 7.28
N THR A 110 12.01 -13.04 7.37
CA THR A 110 12.14 -11.89 6.47
C THR A 110 12.50 -12.42 5.09
N PRO A 111 11.99 -11.81 4.02
CA PRO A 111 12.30 -12.28 2.68
C PRO A 111 13.71 -11.85 2.31
N ASN A 112 14.55 -12.78 1.82
CA ASN A 112 15.91 -12.49 1.33
C ASN A 112 15.91 -11.86 -0.08
N ASN A 113 14.89 -11.06 -0.39
CA ASN A 113 14.76 -10.40 -1.69
C ASN A 113 14.84 -8.89 -1.55
N LEU A 114 15.28 -8.25 -2.63
CA LEU A 114 15.27 -6.80 -2.73
C LEU A 114 13.83 -6.34 -2.91
N ARG A 115 13.38 -5.48 -1.98
CA ARG A 115 12.05 -4.87 -1.99
C ARG A 115 12.17 -3.39 -2.33
N LYS A 116 11.16 -2.86 -3.03
CA LYS A 116 11.05 -1.43 -3.30
C LYS A 116 9.70 -0.95 -2.84
N LEU A 117 9.68 0.11 -2.04
CA LEU A 117 8.49 0.72 -1.48
C LEU A 117 8.34 2.10 -2.09
N LEU A 118 7.18 2.38 -2.69
CA LEU A 118 6.79 3.74 -3.03
C LEU A 118 6.16 4.35 -1.77
N CYS A 119 6.83 5.35 -1.21
CA CYS A 119 6.35 6.12 -0.06
C CYS A 119 5.92 7.50 -0.55
N GLY A 120 4.80 8.01 -0.06
CA GLY A 120 4.34 9.32 -0.48
C GLY A 120 3.22 9.89 0.36
N PHE A 121 2.73 11.05 -0.06
CA PHE A 121 1.54 11.69 0.46
C PHE A 121 0.51 11.82 -0.68
N ASP A 122 -0.70 11.29 -0.49
CA ASP A 122 -1.80 11.38 -1.45
C ASP A 122 -3.07 11.91 -0.75
N GLU A 123 -3.74 12.86 -1.40
CA GLU A 123 -4.85 13.67 -0.86
C GLU A 123 -4.56 14.31 0.51
N LYS A 124 -4.69 13.52 1.57
CA LYS A 124 -4.57 13.94 2.98
C LYS A 124 -3.67 13.03 3.82
N HIS A 125 -3.22 11.89 3.29
CA HIS A 125 -2.58 10.85 4.08
C HIS A 125 -1.26 10.39 3.45
N LEU A 126 -0.33 9.97 4.31
CA LEU A 126 0.83 9.22 3.90
C LEU A 126 0.41 7.82 3.42
N PHE A 127 1.23 7.22 2.56
CA PHE A 127 1.03 5.84 2.13
C PHE A 127 2.37 5.14 1.93
N ILE A 128 2.34 3.81 2.06
CA ILE A 128 3.43 2.91 1.69
C ILE A 128 2.86 1.88 0.71
N ALA A 129 3.47 1.73 -0.46
CA ALA A 129 3.07 0.72 -1.45
C ALA A 129 4.27 -0.11 -1.88
N GLN A 130 4.25 -1.42 -1.61
CA GLN A 130 5.28 -2.34 -2.11
C GLN A 130 5.11 -2.55 -3.62
N LEU A 131 6.19 -2.27 -4.36
CA LEU A 131 6.26 -2.50 -5.80
C LEU A 131 6.46 -3.99 -6.08
N PRO A 132 5.87 -4.54 -7.15
CA PRO A 132 6.03 -5.94 -7.53
C PRO A 132 7.50 -6.39 -7.64
N ASP A 133 7.81 -7.52 -6.99
CA ASP A 133 9.17 -8.08 -6.88
C ASP A 133 9.76 -8.54 -8.23
N ASN A 134 8.91 -8.78 -9.25
CA ASN A 134 9.31 -9.32 -10.55
C ASN A 134 9.98 -8.30 -11.49
N GLN A 135 10.14 -7.04 -11.07
CA GLN A 135 10.72 -5.99 -11.93
C GLN A 135 11.87 -5.26 -11.23
N ARG A 136 13.07 -5.85 -11.29
CA ARG A 136 14.34 -5.24 -10.81
C ARG A 136 14.62 -3.83 -11.37
N VAL A 137 13.94 -3.44 -12.44
CA VAL A 137 14.18 -2.21 -13.23
C VAL A 137 13.49 -0.95 -12.68
N VAL A 138 12.53 -1.07 -11.74
CA VAL A 138 11.79 0.13 -11.29
C VAL A 138 12.64 0.98 -10.35
N ASN A 139 13.32 1.99 -10.90
CA ASN A 139 14.16 2.93 -10.14
C ASN A 139 13.66 4.37 -10.22
N LYS A 140 12.51 4.60 -10.87
CA LYS A 140 11.91 5.92 -11.02
C LYS A 140 10.46 5.93 -10.58
N ILE A 141 10.04 7.01 -9.92
CA ILE A 141 8.64 7.20 -9.46
C ILE A 141 7.66 7.08 -10.62
N LYS A 142 8.02 7.58 -11.81
CA LYS A 142 7.21 7.42 -13.03
C LYS A 142 6.97 5.95 -13.39
N ASP A 143 7.98 5.10 -13.24
CA ASP A 143 7.88 3.66 -13.50
C ASP A 143 7.08 2.96 -12.41
N ALA A 144 7.21 3.39 -11.15
CA ALA A 144 6.40 2.92 -10.03
C ALA A 144 4.90 3.18 -10.26
N HIS A 145 4.54 4.38 -10.72
CA HIS A 145 3.15 4.68 -11.10
C HIS A 145 2.65 3.86 -12.29
N ARG A 146 3.54 3.49 -13.22
CA ARG A 146 3.18 2.66 -14.38
C ARG A 146 2.90 1.22 -13.96
N ILE A 147 3.74 0.64 -13.10
CA ILE A 147 3.62 -0.77 -12.68
C ILE A 147 2.44 -0.99 -11.72
N LEU A 148 2.14 -0.01 -10.86
CA LEU A 148 1.00 -0.10 -9.94
C LEU A 148 -0.36 0.02 -10.64
N LYS A 149 -0.40 0.54 -11.87
CA LYS A 149 -1.62 0.65 -12.67
C LYS A 149 -1.95 -0.70 -13.32
N PRO A 150 -3.18 -1.23 -13.12
CA PRO A 150 -3.67 -2.39 -13.85
C PRO A 150 -3.51 -2.24 -15.37
N GLN A 151 -3.12 -3.33 -16.06
CA GLN A 151 -2.84 -3.31 -17.50
C GLN A 151 -4.01 -2.78 -18.35
N ILE A 152 -5.25 -3.04 -17.93
CA ILE A 152 -6.47 -2.56 -18.59
C ILE A 152 -6.57 -1.03 -18.63
N ILE A 153 -5.92 -0.34 -17.68
CA ILE A 153 -5.82 1.12 -17.62
C ILE A 153 -4.67 1.62 -18.51
N ALA A 154 -3.55 0.91 -18.54
CA ALA A 154 -2.37 1.30 -19.33
C ALA A 154 -2.65 1.36 -20.85
N LYS A 155 -3.55 0.49 -21.35
CA LYS A 155 -3.86 0.38 -22.79
C LYS A 155 -4.88 1.42 -23.32
N ASN A 156 -5.65 2.10 -22.46
CA ASN A 156 -6.82 2.91 -22.88
C ASN A 156 -6.68 4.41 -22.58
N LYS A 157 -5.67 5.09 -23.14
CA LYS A 157 -5.40 6.53 -22.90
C LYS A 157 -6.59 7.47 -23.11
N LYS A 158 -7.47 7.22 -24.10
CA LYS A 158 -8.65 8.08 -24.39
C LYS A 158 -9.77 7.99 -23.33
N LYS A 159 -9.86 6.90 -22.56
CA LYS A 159 -10.86 6.75 -21.47
C LYS A 159 -10.33 7.16 -20.09
N ASN A 160 -9.04 7.53 -19.98
CA ASN A 160 -8.38 7.81 -18.71
C ASN A 160 -9.01 8.95 -17.91
N ASN A 161 -9.57 9.98 -18.57
CA ASN A 161 -10.17 11.11 -17.85
C ASN A 161 -11.41 10.74 -17.03
N ARG A 162 -12.05 9.60 -17.33
CA ARG A 162 -13.21 9.10 -16.58
C ARG A 162 -12.82 8.05 -15.54
N ILE A 163 -11.57 7.58 -15.55
CA ILE A 163 -11.07 6.66 -14.54
C ILE A 163 -10.84 7.44 -13.26
N LYS A 164 -11.41 6.95 -12.16
CA LYS A 164 -11.17 7.51 -10.83
C LYS A 164 -10.29 6.56 -10.04
N ARG A 165 -9.54 7.09 -9.09
CA ARG A 165 -8.74 6.31 -8.14
C ARG A 165 -9.03 6.80 -6.72
N GLN A 166 -9.03 5.89 -5.76
CA GLN A 166 -9.08 6.19 -4.33
C GLN A 166 -8.25 5.12 -3.60
N GLY A 167 -7.13 5.51 -3.00
CA GLY A 167 -6.18 4.58 -2.39
C GLY A 167 -5.67 3.50 -3.37
N GLU A 168 -5.92 2.24 -3.02
CA GLU A 168 -5.63 1.04 -3.81
C GLU A 168 -6.63 0.79 -4.97
N TRP A 169 -7.78 1.47 -4.98
CA TRP A 169 -8.90 1.15 -5.88
C TRP A 169 -8.92 2.05 -7.11
N PHE A 170 -9.05 1.42 -8.28
CA PHE A 170 -9.37 2.05 -9.55
C PHE A 170 -10.83 1.79 -9.92
N PHE A 171 -11.50 2.84 -10.40
CA PHE A 171 -12.88 2.80 -10.86
C PHE A 171 -12.92 3.15 -12.35
N ILE A 172 -13.24 2.15 -13.16
CA ILE A 172 -13.18 2.23 -14.62
C ILE A 172 -14.61 2.28 -15.17
N PRO A 173 -14.91 3.17 -16.14
CA PRO A 173 -16.19 3.15 -16.82
C PRO A 173 -16.45 1.78 -17.44
N ILE A 174 -17.63 1.23 -17.20
CA ILE A 174 -18.02 -0.07 -17.74
C ILE A 174 -18.20 -0.02 -19.27
N THR A 175 -18.12 -1.18 -19.90
CA THR A 175 -18.48 -1.39 -21.30
C THR A 175 -19.98 -1.61 -21.49
N HIS A 176 -20.47 -1.56 -22.74
CA HIS A 176 -21.88 -1.86 -23.06
C HIS A 176 -22.27 -3.28 -22.62
N LYS A 177 -21.42 -4.27 -22.91
CA LYS A 177 -21.62 -5.66 -22.49
C LYS A 177 -21.71 -5.81 -20.96
N GLU A 178 -20.86 -5.09 -20.22
CA GLU A 178 -20.95 -5.07 -18.75
C GLU A 178 -22.23 -4.38 -18.26
N GLN A 179 -22.71 -3.36 -18.95
CA GLN A 179 -24.00 -2.70 -18.64
C GLN A 179 -25.18 -3.66 -18.83
N GLU A 180 -25.20 -4.44 -19.91
CA GLU A 180 -26.22 -5.48 -20.15
C GLU A 180 -26.18 -6.55 -19.04
N LEU A 181 -24.98 -7.01 -18.66
CA LEU A 181 -24.80 -7.94 -17.55
C LEU A 181 -25.32 -7.35 -16.23
N ILE A 182 -24.99 -6.10 -15.92
CA ILE A 182 -25.48 -5.43 -14.71
C ILE A 182 -27.02 -5.37 -14.67
N ASN A 183 -27.66 -5.09 -15.81
CA ASN A 183 -29.12 -5.04 -15.89
C ASN A 183 -29.75 -6.40 -15.61
N LEU A 184 -29.15 -7.49 -16.09
CA LEU A 184 -29.62 -8.86 -15.83
C LEU A 184 -29.54 -9.22 -14.34
N TYR A 185 -28.49 -8.77 -13.64
CA TYR A 185 -28.26 -9.07 -12.22
C TYR A 185 -28.68 -7.94 -11.27
N GLN A 186 -29.51 -6.99 -11.71
CA GLN A 186 -29.86 -5.79 -10.94
C GLN A 186 -30.55 -6.10 -9.60
N LYS A 187 -31.24 -7.24 -9.49
CA LYS A 187 -31.87 -7.71 -8.25
C LYS A 187 -30.85 -8.09 -7.16
N ASN A 188 -29.58 -8.32 -7.53
CA ASN A 188 -28.52 -8.78 -6.62
C ASN A 188 -27.67 -7.61 -6.09
N VAL A 189 -28.10 -6.36 -6.28
CA VAL A 189 -27.35 -5.18 -5.84
C VAL A 189 -27.38 -5.07 -4.32
N LEU A 190 -26.18 -5.07 -3.74
CA LEU A 190 -25.96 -4.84 -2.31
C LEU A 190 -25.84 -3.34 -2.03
N LYS A 191 -26.33 -2.89 -0.87
CA LYS A 191 -26.31 -1.49 -0.46
C LYS A 191 -25.39 -1.27 0.74
N LYS A 192 -24.63 -0.17 0.74
CA LYS A 192 -23.72 0.24 1.84
C LYS A 192 -22.77 -0.89 2.27
N VAL A 193 -22.10 -1.51 1.30
CA VAL A 193 -21.21 -2.65 1.55
C VAL A 193 -19.75 -2.32 1.32
N ARG A 194 -18.87 -3.08 1.98
CA ARG A 194 -17.42 -3.01 1.82
C ARG A 194 -17.04 -3.47 0.41
N ILE A 195 -16.11 -2.76 -0.23
CA ILE A 195 -15.59 -3.13 -1.55
C ILE A 195 -14.64 -4.33 -1.43
N GLY A 196 -13.67 -4.24 -0.52
CA GLY A 196 -12.68 -5.29 -0.24
C GLY A 196 -12.99 -6.12 1.00
N ASN A 197 -12.27 -7.23 1.15
CA ASN A 197 -12.39 -8.16 2.28
C ASN A 197 -11.24 -8.01 3.31
N GLY A 198 -10.40 -6.97 3.18
CA GLY A 198 -9.24 -6.73 4.06
C GLY A 198 -9.60 -6.26 5.46
N GLY A 199 -8.63 -6.35 6.38
CA GLY A 199 -8.69 -5.69 7.69
C GLY A 199 -8.53 -4.16 7.57
N GLY A 200 -8.85 -3.42 8.63
CA GLY A 200 -8.74 -1.95 8.67
C GLY A 200 -10.02 -1.20 8.33
N ASN A 201 -9.89 0.10 8.00
CA ASN A 201 -11.01 0.96 7.61
C ASN A 201 -11.43 0.66 6.17
N PRO A 202 -12.65 0.15 5.92
CA PRO A 202 -13.02 -0.28 4.59
C PRO A 202 -13.53 0.88 3.72
N HIS A 203 -13.24 0.80 2.42
CA HIS A 203 -14.01 1.56 1.43
C HIS A 203 -15.45 1.03 1.39
N ILE A 204 -16.42 1.92 1.63
CA ILE A 204 -17.85 1.61 1.59
C ILE A 204 -18.45 2.12 0.29
N ALA A 205 -19.05 1.21 -0.49
CA ALA A 205 -19.82 1.54 -1.68
C ALA A 205 -21.32 1.64 -1.34
N ASN A 206 -21.97 2.70 -1.82
CA ASN A 206 -23.42 2.84 -1.67
C ASN A 206 -24.17 1.71 -2.38
N GLN A 207 -23.74 1.35 -3.60
CA GLN A 207 -24.24 0.20 -4.33
C GLN A 207 -23.08 -0.62 -4.86
N LEU A 208 -23.18 -1.94 -4.71
CA LEU A 208 -22.17 -2.89 -5.18
C LEU A 208 -22.85 -4.11 -5.79
N LEU A 209 -22.32 -4.59 -6.90
CA LEU A 209 -22.76 -5.81 -7.57
C LEU A 209 -21.54 -6.67 -7.89
N ARG A 210 -21.61 -7.96 -7.53
CA ARG A 210 -20.58 -8.96 -7.86
C ARG A 210 -21.14 -9.90 -8.90
N ILE A 211 -20.43 -10.06 -10.02
CA ILE A 211 -20.79 -10.97 -11.11
C ILE A 211 -19.52 -11.73 -11.50
N LYS A 212 -19.47 -13.03 -11.16
CA LYS A 212 -18.26 -13.86 -11.27
C LYS A 212 -17.08 -13.14 -10.58
N ASP A 213 -15.97 -12.94 -11.28
CA ASP A 213 -14.77 -12.26 -10.77
C ASP A 213 -14.83 -10.73 -10.87
N ASN A 214 -15.94 -10.16 -11.36
CA ASN A 214 -16.07 -8.72 -11.54
C ASN A 214 -16.86 -8.09 -10.39
N THR A 215 -16.35 -6.98 -9.88
CA THR A 215 -17.04 -6.12 -8.92
C THR A 215 -17.39 -4.79 -9.59
N PHE A 216 -18.64 -4.38 -9.46
CA PHE A 216 -19.16 -3.11 -9.97
C PHE A 216 -19.72 -2.28 -8.82
N VAL A 217 -19.55 -0.96 -8.90
CA VAL A 217 -20.07 -0.03 -7.90
C VAL A 217 -20.77 1.17 -8.53
N LYS A 218 -21.72 1.74 -7.79
CA LYS A 218 -22.46 2.95 -8.18
C LYS A 218 -22.75 3.83 -6.96
N GLY A 219 -22.92 5.13 -7.18
CA GLY A 219 -23.27 6.09 -6.14
C GLY A 219 -22.05 6.65 -5.40
N LYS A 220 -22.15 6.75 -4.06
CA LYS A 220 -21.07 7.31 -3.23
C LYS A 220 -20.10 6.21 -2.83
N ILE A 221 -18.80 6.47 -2.95
CA ILE A 221 -17.73 5.64 -2.39
C ILE A 221 -17.03 6.45 -1.31
N SER A 222 -17.12 5.98 -0.06
CA SER A 222 -16.58 6.70 1.11
C SER A 222 -15.50 5.88 1.80
N HIS A 223 -14.46 6.58 2.23
CA HIS A 223 -13.40 6.07 3.09
C HIS A 223 -13.06 7.16 4.11
N ILE A 224 -12.63 6.79 5.32
CA ILE A 224 -12.32 7.78 6.36
C ILE A 224 -11.11 8.65 5.99
N GLU A 225 -10.18 8.10 5.21
CA GLU A 225 -8.92 8.73 4.83
C GLU A 225 -8.96 9.37 3.42
N HIS A 226 -10.09 9.30 2.72
CA HIS A 226 -10.14 9.81 1.35
C HIS A 226 -11.40 10.61 1.08
N LYS A 227 -11.31 11.53 0.11
CA LYS A 227 -12.48 12.30 -0.30
C LYS A 227 -13.53 11.37 -0.91
N THR A 228 -14.77 11.44 -0.43
CA THR A 228 -15.88 10.67 -0.98
C THR A 228 -16.02 10.89 -2.49
N LEU A 229 -15.94 9.81 -3.26
CA LEU A 229 -16.18 9.83 -4.70
C LEU A 229 -17.67 9.75 -5.00
N LYS A 230 -18.12 10.53 -5.98
CA LYS A 230 -19.48 10.44 -6.56
C LYS A 230 -19.42 9.74 -7.91
N MET A 231 -20.16 8.65 -8.06
CA MET A 231 -20.20 7.79 -9.25
C MET A 231 -21.60 7.87 -9.86
N PRO A 232 -21.81 8.70 -10.90
CA PRO A 232 -23.14 8.92 -11.48
C PRO A 232 -23.71 7.67 -12.18
N GLY A 233 -22.83 6.77 -12.61
CA GLY A 233 -23.18 5.48 -13.21
C GLY A 233 -22.44 4.33 -12.55
N TRP A 234 -22.54 3.16 -13.16
CA TRP A 234 -21.79 1.97 -12.77
C TRP A 234 -20.34 2.06 -13.23
N PHE A 235 -19.43 1.65 -12.35
CA PHE A 235 -18.01 1.54 -12.63
C PHE A 235 -17.52 0.16 -12.21
N LYS A 236 -16.61 -0.40 -13.00
CA LYS A 236 -15.86 -1.59 -12.64
C LYS A 236 -14.79 -1.22 -11.63
N VAL A 237 -14.68 -2.01 -10.58
CA VAL A 237 -13.68 -1.84 -9.53
C VAL A 237 -12.52 -2.78 -9.76
N ILE A 238 -11.30 -2.25 -9.74
CA ILE A 238 -10.06 -3.02 -9.88
C ILE A 238 -9.07 -2.53 -8.83
N LYS A 239 -8.47 -3.45 -8.06
CA LYS A 239 -7.39 -3.13 -7.14
C LYS A 239 -6.08 -2.87 -7.92
N ASN A 240 -5.22 -2.00 -7.40
CA ASN A 240 -3.86 -1.78 -7.92
C ASN A 240 -3.04 -3.10 -7.94
N LEU A 241 -1.90 -3.05 -8.62
CA LEU A 241 -0.99 -4.19 -8.68
C LEU A 241 0.07 -4.15 -7.57
N GLU A 242 -0.26 -3.62 -6.39
CA GLU A 242 0.63 -3.76 -5.24
C GLU A 242 0.86 -5.25 -4.94
N SER A 243 2.03 -5.59 -4.42
CA SER A 243 2.30 -6.99 -4.07
C SER A 243 1.28 -7.45 -3.02
N THR A 244 0.36 -8.34 -3.42
CA THR A 244 -0.62 -8.97 -2.50
C THR A 244 0.05 -9.83 -1.44
N ARG A 245 1.32 -10.19 -1.69
CA ARG A 245 2.26 -10.72 -0.71
C ARG A 245 3.17 -9.58 -0.29
N SER A 246 2.78 -8.81 0.70
CA SER A 246 3.77 -8.33 1.66
C SER A 246 4.38 -9.59 2.25
N SER A 247 5.48 -10.07 1.68
CA SER A 247 6.12 -11.36 1.91
C SER A 247 6.44 -11.56 3.40
N GLY A 248 5.46 -11.98 4.20
CA GLY A 248 5.54 -12.10 5.66
C GLY A 248 5.45 -10.78 6.44
N ILE A 249 5.53 -9.62 5.79
CA ILE A 249 5.77 -8.37 6.51
C ILE A 249 4.46 -7.64 6.82
N LYS A 250 3.83 -8.02 7.94
CA LYS A 250 2.58 -7.44 8.45
C LYS A 250 2.73 -6.08 9.17
N TRP A 251 3.96 -5.59 9.34
CA TRP A 251 4.25 -4.33 10.02
C TRP A 251 4.70 -3.22 9.07
N ILE A 252 4.51 -3.43 7.76
CA ILE A 252 4.57 -2.37 6.76
C ILE A 252 3.13 -2.01 6.41
N ASP A 253 2.54 -1.18 7.26
CA ASP A 253 1.34 -0.34 7.06
C ASP A 253 1.27 0.65 8.24
#